data_AF-A0A8H3EPD6-F1
#
_entry.id   AF-A0A8H3EPD6-F1
#
_cell.length_a   1.000
_cell.length_b   1.000
_cell.length_c   1.000
_cell.angle_alpha   90.00
_cell.angle_beta   90.00
_cell.angle_gamma   90.00
#
_symmetry.space_group_name_H-M   'P 1'
#
loop_
_entity.id
_entity.type
_entity.pdbx_description
1 polymer ?
#
loop_
_entity_poly.entity_id
_entity_poly.type
_entity_poly.pdbx_seq_one_letter_code
_entity_poly.pdbx_strand_id
1 'polypeptide(L)'
;MRSQLLALIFLTLTTALPTPSPKPESLSHPLYPRNATGVFDVARAGGVLNPDAAAEANPRDDTATRAFTSAPIKSSSGQCLFVDPAAGDFRENLIPVTLKTCDGSAEQGFDIITSGKHNQAENSILIVSSVTQGCLNFDPRRAADDQVIMFSCGGRADGGGDSTDSQLFAFKAGETSLALAPNNGGGTTCLVDDGAKLGSAACGGAGQLFTIG
;
A
#
# COMPACT_ATOMS: atom_id res chain seq x y z
N MET A 1 -80.02 0.95 3.66
CA MET A 1 -79.33 2.26 3.68
C MET A 1 -78.24 2.22 4.74
N ARG A 2 -76.97 2.11 4.34
CA ARG A 2 -75.79 2.60 5.07
C ARG A 2 -74.58 2.36 4.16
N SER A 3 -74.15 3.46 3.55
CA SER A 3 -73.10 3.55 2.54
C SER A 3 -71.74 3.28 3.20
N GLN A 4 -70.93 2.41 2.60
CA GLN A 4 -69.55 2.19 3.02
C GLN A 4 -68.67 3.32 2.46
N LEU A 5 -67.93 3.97 3.36
CA LEU A 5 -67.05 5.08 3.05
C LEU A 5 -65.71 4.54 2.55
N LEU A 6 -65.39 4.85 1.29
CA LEU A 6 -64.15 4.50 0.61
C LEU A 6 -63.05 5.48 1.08
N ALA A 7 -62.05 5.01 1.83
CA ALA A 7 -60.91 5.83 2.25
C ALA A 7 -59.82 5.80 1.15
N LEU A 8 -59.65 6.92 0.45
CA LEU A 8 -58.56 7.16 -0.49
C LEU A 8 -57.26 7.37 0.29
N ILE A 9 -56.30 6.45 0.16
CA ILE A 9 -54.94 6.61 0.68
C ILE A 9 -54.13 7.37 -0.36
N PHE A 10 -53.78 8.63 -0.08
CA PHE A 10 -52.81 9.39 -0.85
C PHE A 10 -51.40 8.93 -0.50
N LEU A 11 -50.72 8.27 -1.44
CA LEU A 11 -49.29 7.95 -1.35
C LEU A 11 -48.50 9.18 -1.80
N THR A 12 -47.91 9.93 -0.86
CA THR A 12 -46.99 11.03 -1.16
C THR A 12 -45.61 10.46 -1.49
N LEU A 13 -45.26 10.44 -2.78
CA LEU A 13 -43.86 10.24 -3.20
C LEU A 13 -43.03 11.43 -2.72
N THR A 14 -42.17 11.18 -1.73
CA THR A 14 -41.14 12.13 -1.32
C THR A 14 -39.91 11.84 -2.18
N THR A 15 -39.65 12.70 -3.16
CA THR A 15 -38.39 12.67 -3.92
C THR A 15 -37.26 13.11 -3.00
N ALA A 16 -36.41 12.17 -2.58
CA ALA A 16 -35.18 12.48 -1.87
C ALA A 16 -34.24 13.23 -2.83
N LEU A 17 -33.81 14.43 -2.43
CA LEU A 17 -32.77 15.17 -3.12
C LEU A 17 -31.45 14.40 -3.03
N PRO A 18 -30.60 14.39 -4.07
CA PRO A 18 -29.26 13.84 -3.97
C PRO A 18 -28.49 14.64 -2.92
N THR A 19 -28.00 13.94 -1.90
CA THR A 19 -27.06 14.49 -0.93
C THR A 19 -25.83 15.01 -1.68
N PRO A 20 -25.34 16.23 -1.40
CA PRO A 20 -24.08 16.68 -1.96
C PRO A 20 -22.98 15.71 -1.54
N SER A 21 -22.21 15.22 -2.52
CA SER A 21 -21.00 14.44 -2.25
C SER A 21 -20.14 15.17 -1.21
N PRO A 22 -19.56 14.45 -0.22
CA PRO A 22 -18.65 15.07 0.70
C PRO A 22 -17.52 15.72 -0.09
N LYS A 23 -17.30 17.01 0.19
CA LYS A 23 -16.13 17.77 -0.24
C LYS A 23 -14.89 16.94 0.11
N PRO A 24 -13.85 16.85 -0.76
CA PRO A 24 -12.65 16.12 -0.41
C PRO A 24 -12.16 16.64 0.94
N GLU A 25 -12.13 15.74 1.93
CA GLU A 25 -11.54 16.03 3.22
C GLU A 25 -10.13 16.52 2.94
N SER A 26 -9.86 17.75 3.37
CA SER A 26 -8.52 18.31 3.38
C SER A 26 -7.61 17.29 4.05
N LEU A 27 -6.66 16.74 3.29
CA LEU A 27 -5.60 15.85 3.75
C LEU A 27 -4.70 16.59 4.74
N SER A 28 -5.19 16.84 5.94
CA SER A 28 -4.36 17.03 7.12
C SER A 28 -3.99 15.65 7.65
N HIS A 29 -3.31 14.84 6.83
CA HIS A 29 -2.55 13.72 7.38
C HIS A 29 -1.34 14.34 8.08
N PRO A 30 -1.13 14.09 9.39
CA PRO A 30 0.00 14.65 10.14
C PRO A 30 1.37 14.13 9.69
N LEU A 31 1.43 13.32 8.63
CA LEU A 31 2.58 12.53 8.21
C LEU A 31 3.50 13.22 7.21
N TYR A 32 3.17 14.42 6.71
CA TYR A 32 3.99 15.12 5.74
C TYR A 32 4.55 16.43 6.31
N PRO A 33 5.88 16.65 6.27
CA PRO A 33 6.46 17.93 6.63
C PRO A 33 6.10 18.98 5.56
N ARG A 34 5.35 20.02 5.95
CA ARG A 34 5.06 21.16 5.07
C ARG A 34 6.26 22.09 5.01
N ASN A 35 6.63 22.52 3.82
CA ASN A 35 7.50 23.68 3.63
C ASN A 35 6.73 24.97 4.01
N ALA A 36 7.42 26.10 4.12
CA ALA A 36 6.89 27.41 4.53
C ALA A 36 5.72 27.93 3.67
N THR A 37 5.54 27.36 2.47
CA THR A 37 4.44 27.66 1.53
C THR A 37 3.25 26.69 1.65
N GLY A 38 3.30 25.72 2.55
CA GLY A 38 2.24 24.73 2.76
C GLY A 38 2.25 23.55 1.78
N VAL A 39 3.27 23.45 0.93
CA VAL A 39 3.49 22.31 0.02
C VAL A 39 4.33 21.22 0.68
N PHE A 40 4.20 19.98 0.20
CA PHE A 40 4.97 18.83 0.68
C PHE A 40 6.06 18.52 -0.33
N ASP A 41 7.32 18.70 0.04
CA ASP A 41 8.44 18.39 -0.82
C ASP A 41 8.64 16.87 -0.88
N VAL A 42 8.97 16.35 -2.06
CA VAL A 42 9.30 14.92 -2.24
C VAL A 42 10.75 14.76 -2.69
N ALA A 43 11.37 13.65 -2.30
CA ALA A 43 12.81 13.43 -2.51
C ALA A 43 13.16 13.08 -3.95
N ARG A 44 12.20 12.62 -4.76
CA ARG A 44 12.42 12.20 -6.16
C ARG A 44 11.68 13.10 -7.15
N ALA A 45 11.46 12.60 -8.35
CA ALA A 45 10.93 13.36 -9.47
C ALA A 45 9.65 14.12 -9.10
N GLY A 46 9.53 15.35 -9.61
CA GLY A 46 8.41 16.24 -9.37
C GLY A 46 8.61 17.23 -8.22
N GLY A 47 9.51 16.95 -7.27
CA GLY A 47 9.96 17.89 -6.22
C GLY A 47 8.91 18.29 -5.17
N VAL A 48 7.62 18.23 -5.52
CA VAL A 48 6.47 18.47 -4.66
C VAL A 48 5.44 17.37 -4.88
N LEU A 49 4.80 16.91 -3.80
CA LEU A 49 3.70 15.94 -3.84
C LEU A 49 2.52 16.51 -4.63
N ASN A 50 1.94 15.69 -5.50
CA ASN A 50 0.64 15.94 -6.11
C ASN A 50 -0.38 14.97 -5.50
N PRO A 51 -1.24 15.43 -4.57
CA PRO A 51 -2.18 14.54 -3.87
C PRO A 51 -3.16 13.82 -4.80
N ASP A 52 -3.64 14.48 -5.85
CA ASP A 52 -4.58 13.87 -6.80
C ASP A 52 -3.88 12.76 -7.59
N ALA A 53 -2.65 13.00 -8.04
CA ALA A 53 -1.88 12.00 -8.77
C ALA A 53 -1.41 10.84 -7.87
N ALA A 54 -1.13 11.09 -6.59
CA ALA A 54 -0.83 10.05 -5.62
C ALA A 54 -2.06 9.17 -5.31
N ALA A 55 -3.23 9.79 -5.15
CA ALA A 55 -4.50 9.07 -4.94
C ALA A 55 -4.92 8.25 -6.17
N GLU A 56 -4.70 8.78 -7.38
CA GLU A 56 -4.93 8.05 -8.63
C GLU A 56 -3.95 6.88 -8.78
N ALA A 57 -2.67 7.08 -8.45
CA ALA A 57 -1.65 6.05 -8.57
C ALA A 57 -1.77 4.94 -7.51
N ASN A 58 -2.23 5.26 -6.29
CA ASN A 58 -2.30 4.31 -5.18
C ASN A 58 -3.71 4.25 -4.58
N PRO A 59 -4.72 3.81 -5.35
CA PRO A 59 -6.06 3.65 -4.81
C PRO A 59 -6.09 2.47 -3.83
N ARG A 60 -6.80 2.64 -2.72
CA ARG A 60 -7.07 1.54 -1.80
C ARG A 60 -7.90 0.46 -2.51
N ASP A 61 -7.48 -0.79 -2.37
CA ASP A 61 -8.29 -1.94 -2.81
C ASP A 61 -9.32 -2.29 -1.72
N ASP A 62 -10.56 -1.87 -1.94
CA ASP A 62 -11.69 -2.15 -1.05
C ASP A 62 -12.25 -3.57 -1.23
N THR A 63 -11.82 -4.30 -2.27
CA THR A 63 -12.19 -5.70 -2.49
C THR A 63 -11.19 -6.68 -1.86
N ALA A 64 -10.12 -6.16 -1.26
CA ALA A 64 -9.02 -6.95 -0.74
C ALA A 64 -9.42 -7.79 0.48
N THR A 65 -9.07 -9.08 0.44
CA THR A 65 -8.97 -9.93 1.63
C THR A 65 -7.59 -9.74 2.25
N ARG A 66 -7.58 -9.29 3.51
CA ARG A 66 -6.37 -8.95 4.25
C ARG A 66 -6.12 -10.01 5.31
N ALA A 67 -4.97 -10.68 5.22
CA ALA A 67 -4.50 -11.59 6.26
C ALA A 67 -4.03 -10.82 7.51
N PHE A 68 -3.44 -9.64 7.28
CA PHE A 68 -3.04 -8.70 8.32
C PHE A 68 -3.37 -7.28 7.86
N THR A 69 -3.71 -6.42 8.82
CA THR A 69 -4.05 -5.01 8.58
C THR A 69 -3.15 -4.15 9.46
N SER A 70 -2.46 -3.19 8.85
CA SER A 70 -1.55 -2.25 9.52
C SER A 70 -0.58 -2.93 10.49
N ALA A 71 -0.08 -4.12 10.12
CA ALA A 71 0.85 -4.88 10.93
C ALA A 71 2.30 -4.47 10.62
N PRO A 72 3.18 -4.38 11.63
CA PRO A 72 4.59 -4.18 11.38
C PRO A 72 5.22 -5.45 10.81
N ILE A 73 6.22 -5.25 9.95
CA ILE A 73 7.07 -6.31 9.42
C ILE A 73 8.47 -6.11 10.02
N LYS A 74 8.89 -7.03 10.88
CA LYS A 74 10.15 -6.98 11.62
C LYS A 74 11.21 -7.82 10.91
N SER A 75 12.36 -7.24 10.65
CA SER A 75 13.56 -7.97 10.22
C SER A 75 14.12 -8.85 11.32
N SER A 76 14.99 -9.79 10.95
CA SER A 76 15.75 -10.60 11.91
C SER A 76 16.67 -9.80 12.86
N SER A 77 17.00 -8.55 12.53
CA SER A 77 17.75 -7.64 13.42
C SER A 77 16.85 -6.95 14.46
N GLY A 78 15.53 -7.14 14.39
CA GLY A 78 14.54 -6.53 15.28
C GLY A 78 14.05 -5.15 14.84
N GLN A 79 14.54 -4.63 13.71
CA GLN A 79 14.06 -3.38 13.12
C GLN A 79 12.79 -3.60 12.30
N CYS A 80 11.89 -2.61 12.27
CA CYS A 80 10.68 -2.63 11.48
C CYS A 80 10.90 -1.98 10.11
N LEU A 81 10.27 -2.54 9.08
CA LEU A 81 10.13 -1.86 7.80
C LEU A 81 9.40 -0.52 8.00
N PHE A 82 9.84 0.50 7.28
CA PHE A 82 9.35 1.86 7.39
C PHE A 82 9.24 2.50 6.01
N VAL A 83 8.09 3.12 5.73
CA VAL A 83 7.81 3.86 4.49
C VAL A 83 7.68 5.34 4.81
N ASP A 84 8.60 6.16 4.28
CA ASP A 84 8.48 7.61 4.29
C ASP A 84 7.70 8.06 3.04
N PRO A 85 6.45 8.53 3.17
CA PRO A 85 5.65 8.94 2.00
C PRO A 85 6.32 10.04 1.16
N ALA A 86 7.16 10.87 1.77
CA ALA A 86 7.87 11.95 1.07
C ALA A 86 9.15 11.48 0.34
N ALA A 87 9.61 10.25 0.55
CA ALA A 87 10.86 9.76 -0.05
C ALA A 87 10.70 9.29 -1.52
N GLY A 88 9.48 9.35 -2.06
CA GLY A 88 9.13 8.96 -3.42
C GLY A 88 9.14 10.11 -4.42
N ASP A 89 8.47 9.88 -5.55
CA ASP A 89 8.13 10.92 -6.53
C ASP A 89 6.82 11.64 -6.16
N PHE A 90 6.40 12.58 -7.00
CA PHE A 90 5.16 13.36 -6.79
C PHE A 90 3.86 12.54 -6.72
N ARG A 91 3.91 11.24 -7.04
CA ARG A 91 2.79 10.29 -6.95
C ARG A 91 2.98 9.28 -5.83
N GLU A 92 3.99 9.45 -4.98
CA GLU A 92 4.36 8.47 -3.94
C GLU A 92 4.79 7.11 -4.50
N ASN A 93 5.25 7.10 -5.75
CA ASN A 93 5.93 5.94 -6.29
C ASN A 93 7.42 6.02 -6.00
N LEU A 94 8.09 4.87 -6.16
CA LEU A 94 9.53 4.75 -6.01
C LEU A 94 10.02 5.10 -4.60
N ILE A 95 9.18 4.96 -3.57
CA ILE A 95 9.57 5.20 -2.17
C ILE A 95 10.48 4.06 -1.70
N PRO A 96 11.71 4.29 -1.24
CA PRO A 96 12.53 3.26 -0.63
C PRO A 96 11.89 2.71 0.64
N VAL A 97 12.03 1.41 0.89
CA VAL A 97 11.62 0.80 2.17
C VAL A 97 12.82 0.77 3.11
N THR A 98 12.77 1.55 4.18
CA THR A 98 13.86 1.66 5.15
C THR A 98 13.65 0.72 6.35
N LEU A 99 14.69 0.49 7.15
CA LEU A 99 14.55 -0.15 8.45
C LEU A 99 14.75 0.88 9.56
N LYS A 100 13.85 0.86 10.55
CA LYS A 100 13.92 1.72 11.74
C LYS A 100 13.61 0.93 12.99
N THR A 101 13.95 1.52 14.15
CA THR A 101 13.46 1.02 15.44
C THR A 101 11.93 0.94 15.40
N CYS A 102 11.38 -0.22 15.80
CA CYS A 102 9.94 -0.40 15.89
C CYS A 102 9.35 0.57 16.93
N ASP A 103 8.45 1.45 16.50
CA ASP A 103 7.82 2.47 17.34
C ASP A 103 6.28 2.47 17.23
N GLY A 104 5.72 1.65 16.34
CA GLY A 104 4.28 1.56 16.14
C GLY A 104 3.69 2.74 15.37
N SER A 105 4.54 3.54 14.71
CA SER A 105 4.10 4.58 13.78
C SER A 105 3.32 3.99 12.60
N ALA A 106 2.46 4.80 11.98
CA ALA A 106 1.64 4.37 10.87
C ALA A 106 2.49 3.96 9.65
N GLU A 107 3.65 4.60 9.47
CA GLU A 107 4.66 4.34 8.46
C GLU A 107 5.31 2.96 8.57
N GLN A 108 5.16 2.30 9.72
CA GLN A 108 5.55 0.90 9.94
C GLN A 108 4.40 -0.08 9.69
N GLY A 109 3.20 0.40 9.37
CA GLY A 109 2.02 -0.40 9.12
C GLY A 109 1.97 -0.92 7.69
N PHE A 110 1.80 -2.24 7.54
CA PHE A 110 1.57 -2.90 6.26
C PHE A 110 0.31 -3.75 6.30
N ASP A 111 -0.44 -3.70 5.21
CA ASP A 111 -1.51 -4.64 4.94
C ASP A 111 -0.97 -5.81 4.10
N ILE A 112 -1.33 -7.03 4.48
CA ILE A 112 -0.94 -8.26 3.77
C ILE A 112 -2.17 -8.78 3.03
N ILE A 113 -2.22 -8.55 1.72
CA ILE A 113 -3.39 -8.86 0.88
C ILE A 113 -3.18 -10.19 0.17
N THR A 114 -4.02 -11.17 0.47
CA THR A 114 -3.97 -12.52 -0.15
C THR A 114 -4.84 -12.64 -1.40
N SER A 115 -5.83 -11.75 -1.56
CA SER A 115 -6.65 -11.66 -2.76
C SER A 115 -7.33 -10.29 -2.84
N GLY A 116 -7.71 -9.84 -4.03
CA GLY A 116 -8.38 -8.55 -4.26
C GLY A 116 -8.26 -8.13 -5.72
N LYS A 117 -8.77 -6.95 -6.08
CA LYS A 117 -8.65 -6.39 -7.45
C LYS A 117 -7.22 -6.50 -7.98
N HIS A 118 -6.24 -6.18 -7.15
CA HIS A 118 -4.83 -6.20 -7.54
C HIS A 118 -4.09 -7.50 -7.21
N ASN A 119 -4.69 -8.48 -6.53
CA ASN A 119 -4.07 -9.78 -6.30
C ASN A 119 -5.02 -10.93 -6.68
N GLN A 120 -4.75 -11.55 -7.82
CA GLN A 120 -5.49 -12.73 -8.31
C GLN A 120 -4.62 -14.00 -8.31
N ALA A 121 -3.40 -13.93 -7.78
CA ALA A 121 -2.46 -15.03 -7.77
C ALA A 121 -2.64 -15.88 -6.51
N GLU A 122 -2.81 -17.20 -6.70
CA GLU A 122 -2.86 -18.14 -5.58
C GLU A 122 -1.51 -18.19 -4.85
N ASN A 123 -1.56 -18.43 -3.53
CA ASN A 123 -0.38 -18.58 -2.66
C ASN A 123 0.62 -17.41 -2.76
N SER A 124 0.13 -16.23 -3.11
CA SER A 124 0.90 -15.01 -3.22
C SER A 124 0.22 -13.88 -2.46
N ILE A 125 1.02 -12.96 -1.95
CA ILE A 125 0.54 -11.73 -1.30
C ILE A 125 1.03 -10.50 -2.04
N LEU A 126 0.25 -9.43 -1.90
CA LEU A 126 0.76 -8.06 -1.96
C LEU A 126 1.05 -7.57 -0.55
N ILE A 127 2.18 -6.91 -0.39
CA ILE A 127 2.53 -6.19 0.84
C ILE A 127 2.32 -4.72 0.56
N VAL A 128 1.31 -4.13 1.20
CA VAL A 128 0.83 -2.80 0.91
C VAL A 128 1.13 -1.88 2.08
N SER A 129 1.70 -0.71 1.82
CA SER A 129 1.87 0.31 2.86
C SER A 129 0.50 0.81 3.31
N SER A 130 0.20 0.74 4.60
CA SER A 130 -1.08 1.22 5.12
C SER A 130 -1.23 2.75 5.03
N VAL A 131 -0.12 3.49 4.85
CA VAL A 131 -0.14 4.96 4.72
C VAL A 131 -0.25 5.45 3.28
N THR A 132 0.47 4.84 2.32
CA THR A 132 0.48 5.29 0.91
C THR A 132 -0.38 4.44 -0.02
N GLN A 133 -0.80 3.25 0.42
CA GLN A 133 -1.47 2.23 -0.42
C GLN A 133 -0.63 1.71 -1.60
N GLY A 134 0.65 2.08 -1.70
CA GLY A 134 1.59 1.48 -2.64
C GLY A 134 1.93 0.04 -2.23
N CYS A 135 2.35 -0.75 -3.22
CA CYS A 135 2.78 -2.14 -3.07
C CYS A 135 4.30 -2.26 -3.05
N LEU A 136 4.82 -3.12 -2.18
CA LEU A 136 6.23 -3.50 -2.20
C LEU A 136 6.57 -4.10 -3.56
N ASN A 137 7.64 -3.62 -4.18
CA ASN A 137 8.04 -3.96 -5.53
C ASN A 137 9.55 -4.16 -5.63
N PHE A 138 9.98 -5.22 -6.31
CA PHE A 138 11.37 -5.47 -6.68
C PHE A 138 11.62 -5.25 -8.18
N ASP A 139 12.37 -4.21 -8.54
CA ASP A 139 12.78 -3.93 -9.92
C ASP A 139 14.30 -4.10 -10.11
N PRO A 140 14.75 -5.25 -10.67
CA PRO A 140 16.17 -5.51 -10.87
C PRO A 140 16.83 -4.59 -11.90
N ARG A 141 16.05 -3.81 -12.67
CA ARG A 141 16.57 -2.87 -13.67
C ARG A 141 17.04 -1.55 -13.04
N ARG A 142 16.67 -1.29 -11.78
CA ARG A 142 17.12 -0.11 -11.04
C ARG A 142 18.56 -0.29 -10.54
N ALA A 143 19.18 0.80 -10.10
CA ALA A 143 20.46 0.75 -9.42
C ALA A 143 20.38 -0.20 -8.21
N ALA A 144 21.46 -0.92 -7.91
CA ALA A 144 21.47 -2.00 -6.93
C ALA A 144 20.95 -1.57 -5.54
N ASP A 145 21.13 -0.31 -5.18
CA ASP A 145 20.71 0.29 -3.92
C ASP A 145 19.30 0.91 -3.99
N ASP A 146 18.55 0.67 -5.06
CA ASP A 146 17.23 1.25 -5.31
C ASP A 146 16.25 0.28 -5.98
N GLN A 147 16.49 -1.02 -5.84
CA GLN A 147 15.68 -2.06 -6.47
C GLN A 147 14.40 -2.37 -5.69
N VAL A 148 14.36 -2.09 -4.39
CA VAL A 148 13.22 -2.39 -3.51
C VAL A 148 12.52 -1.10 -3.13
N ILE A 149 11.27 -0.97 -3.55
CA ILE A 149 10.52 0.28 -3.47
C ILE A 149 9.04 0.01 -3.22
N MET A 150 8.32 1.00 -2.73
CA MET A 150 6.87 1.06 -2.87
C MET A 150 6.53 1.62 -4.25
N PHE A 151 5.58 0.98 -4.91
CA PHE A 151 5.10 1.36 -6.23
C PHE A 151 3.63 1.01 -6.35
N SER A 152 2.89 1.72 -7.20
CA SER A 152 1.48 1.46 -7.47
C SER A 152 1.18 -0.03 -7.68
N CYS A 153 0.18 -0.53 -6.96
CA CYS A 153 -0.25 -1.93 -6.99
C CYS A 153 -0.78 -2.42 -8.35
N GLY A 154 -1.08 -1.52 -9.30
CA GLY A 154 -1.44 -1.86 -10.68
C GLY A 154 -0.23 -2.12 -11.61
N GLY A 155 0.99 -2.08 -11.08
CA GLY A 155 2.21 -2.30 -11.86
C GLY A 155 2.59 -1.16 -12.81
N ARG A 156 1.75 -0.13 -12.95
CA ARG A 156 2.02 1.11 -13.68
C ARG A 156 2.04 2.31 -12.75
N ALA A 157 2.88 3.29 -13.06
CA ALA A 157 3.07 4.49 -12.23
C ALA A 157 1.82 5.37 -12.04
N ASP A 158 0.75 5.11 -12.78
CA ASP A 158 -0.51 5.85 -12.76
C ASP A 158 -1.67 5.08 -12.09
N GLY A 159 -1.42 3.92 -11.46
CA GLY A 159 -2.50 3.16 -10.81
C GLY A 159 -3.22 2.17 -11.71
N GLY A 160 -3.06 2.30 -13.03
CA GLY A 160 -3.66 1.40 -13.99
C GLY A 160 -2.96 0.05 -14.07
N GLY A 161 -3.61 -0.93 -14.71
CA GLY A 161 -3.06 -2.27 -14.93
C GLY A 161 -3.36 -3.25 -13.80
N ASP A 162 -2.64 -4.38 -13.86
CA ASP A 162 -2.71 -5.47 -12.90
C ASP A 162 -1.36 -5.57 -12.16
N SER A 163 -1.37 -6.19 -10.97
CA SER A 163 -0.09 -6.46 -10.30
C SER A 163 0.82 -7.29 -11.18
N THR A 164 2.11 -7.14 -10.93
CA THR A 164 3.17 -7.80 -11.68
C THR A 164 3.94 -8.75 -10.77
N ASP A 165 4.67 -9.70 -11.35
CA ASP A 165 5.51 -10.64 -10.59
C ASP A 165 6.56 -9.95 -9.71
N SER A 166 6.89 -8.68 -9.97
CA SER A 166 7.76 -7.89 -9.09
C SER A 166 7.12 -7.48 -7.77
N GLN A 167 5.81 -7.60 -7.65
CA GLN A 167 5.02 -7.15 -6.48
C GLN A 167 4.45 -8.32 -5.68
N LEU A 168 4.49 -9.52 -6.25
CA LEU A 168 3.94 -10.72 -5.65
C LEU A 168 5.04 -11.48 -4.91
N PHE A 169 4.72 -11.89 -3.68
CA PHE A 169 5.59 -12.68 -2.81
C PHE A 169 4.89 -13.96 -2.42
N ALA A 170 5.59 -15.08 -2.44
CA ALA A 170 5.03 -16.35 -1.99
C ALA A 170 4.56 -16.23 -0.53
N PHE A 171 3.36 -16.76 -0.25
CA PHE A 171 2.78 -16.73 1.08
C PHE A 171 1.91 -17.95 1.34
N LYS A 172 2.11 -18.55 2.51
CA LYS A 172 1.24 -19.57 3.05
C LYS A 172 0.28 -18.95 4.06
N ALA A 173 -1.02 -19.15 3.85
CA ALA A 173 -2.05 -18.64 4.75
C ALA A 173 -1.76 -18.95 6.23
N GLY A 174 -1.75 -17.91 7.05
CA GLY A 174 -1.53 -18.00 8.50
C GLY A 174 -0.06 -18.01 8.93
N GLU A 175 0.91 -17.97 8.01
CA GLU A 175 2.32 -17.79 8.42
C GLU A 175 2.56 -16.35 8.89
N THR A 176 3.37 -16.22 9.94
CA THR A 176 3.80 -14.92 10.47
C THR A 176 5.29 -14.69 10.26
N SER A 177 6.01 -15.65 9.69
CA SER A 177 7.43 -15.55 9.39
C SER A 177 7.64 -15.90 7.93
N LEU A 178 8.30 -15.00 7.19
CA LEU A 178 8.37 -15.06 5.74
C LEU A 178 9.77 -14.72 5.25
N ALA A 179 10.19 -15.43 4.21
CA ALA A 179 11.25 -14.98 3.34
C ALA A 179 10.62 -14.15 2.23
N LEU A 180 11.01 -12.88 2.12
CA LEU A 180 10.50 -11.98 1.08
C LEU A 180 11.19 -12.29 -0.25
N ALA A 181 10.75 -13.34 -0.95
CA ALA A 181 11.21 -13.66 -2.29
C ALA A 181 10.20 -13.15 -3.33
N PRO A 182 10.52 -12.11 -4.12
CA PRO A 182 9.60 -11.63 -5.16
C PRO A 182 9.52 -12.66 -6.29
N ASN A 183 8.34 -12.84 -6.89
CA ASN A 183 8.11 -13.85 -7.93
C ASN A 183 9.01 -13.66 -9.16
N ASN A 184 9.26 -12.41 -9.58
CA ASN A 184 10.19 -12.09 -10.67
C ASN A 184 11.67 -12.38 -10.32
N GLY A 185 12.00 -12.66 -9.06
CA GLY A 185 13.30 -13.13 -8.62
C GLY A 185 13.52 -14.64 -8.85
N GLY A 186 12.48 -15.37 -9.27
CA GLY A 186 12.55 -16.77 -9.68
C GLY A 186 13.07 -17.72 -8.61
N GLY A 187 12.87 -17.39 -7.33
CA GLY A 187 13.41 -18.15 -6.19
C GLY A 187 14.92 -18.02 -5.96
N THR A 188 15.61 -17.17 -6.73
CA THR A 188 17.05 -16.93 -6.59
C THR A 188 17.37 -15.63 -5.86
N THR A 189 16.45 -14.66 -5.91
CA THR A 189 16.60 -13.36 -5.26
C THR A 189 15.62 -13.25 -4.10
N CYS A 190 16.13 -12.82 -2.95
CA CYS A 190 15.37 -12.55 -1.74
C CYS A 190 15.65 -11.12 -1.27
N LEU A 191 14.65 -10.47 -0.70
CA LEU A 191 14.84 -9.20 -0.02
C LEU A 191 15.55 -9.45 1.32
N VAL A 192 16.40 -8.50 1.70
CA VAL A 192 17.29 -8.65 2.85
C VAL A 192 17.37 -7.34 3.62
N ASP A 193 17.43 -7.42 4.94
CA ASP A 193 17.86 -6.30 5.78
C ASP A 193 19.33 -5.95 5.45
N ASP A 194 19.55 -4.80 4.78
CA ASP A 194 20.89 -4.32 4.43
C ASP A 194 21.53 -3.44 5.52
N GLY A 195 20.86 -3.29 6.67
CA GLY A 195 21.26 -2.46 7.80
C GLY A 195 20.65 -1.06 7.80
N ALA A 196 20.26 -0.51 6.65
CA ALA A 196 19.63 0.82 6.54
C ALA A 196 18.28 0.76 5.80
N LYS A 197 18.15 -0.13 4.84
CA LYS A 197 16.97 -0.32 4.00
C LYS A 197 16.80 -1.78 3.60
N LEU A 198 15.66 -2.06 3.01
CA LEU A 198 15.40 -3.35 2.41
C LEU A 198 16.17 -3.39 1.08
N GLY A 199 17.14 -4.30 1.01
CA GLY A 199 17.94 -4.58 -0.19
C GLY A 199 17.52 -5.88 -0.86
N SER A 200 18.33 -6.35 -1.80
CA SER A 200 18.18 -7.66 -2.44
C SER A 200 19.50 -8.44 -2.40
N ALA A 201 19.41 -9.76 -2.30
CA ALA A 201 20.56 -10.66 -2.34
C ALA A 201 20.14 -12.06 -2.84
N ALA A 202 21.12 -12.94 -3.06
CA ALA A 202 20.84 -14.36 -3.32
C ALA A 202 20.11 -15.00 -2.12
N CYS A 203 19.07 -15.80 -2.38
CA CYS A 203 18.30 -16.45 -1.32
C CYS A 203 19.13 -17.44 -0.49
N GLY A 204 18.78 -17.59 0.80
CA GLY A 204 19.43 -18.49 1.76
C GLY A 204 20.42 -17.80 2.72
N GLY A 205 20.49 -16.47 2.70
CA GLY A 205 21.36 -15.67 3.55
C GLY A 205 20.74 -15.30 4.90
N ALA A 206 21.59 -14.85 5.85
CA ALA A 206 21.12 -14.17 7.05
C ALA A 206 20.41 -12.85 6.68
N GLY A 207 19.48 -12.37 7.51
CA GLY A 207 18.77 -11.11 7.25
C GLY A 207 17.55 -11.20 6.32
N GLN A 208 17.23 -12.39 5.79
CA GLN A 208 16.15 -12.57 4.81
C GLN A 208 14.82 -13.05 5.42
N LEU A 209 14.81 -13.28 6.73
CA LEU A 209 13.61 -13.70 7.45
C LEU A 209 12.97 -12.49 8.13
N PHE A 210 11.68 -12.31 7.88
CA PHE A 210 10.87 -11.24 8.42
C PHE A 210 9.69 -11.83 9.19
N THR A 211 9.24 -11.11 10.23
CA THR A 211 8.11 -11.51 11.06
C THR A 211 7.02 -10.46 11.00
N ILE A 212 5.79 -10.87 10.73
CA ILE A 212 4.59 -10.03 10.81
C ILE A 212 4.08 -10.05 12.25
N GLY A 213 3.88 -8.87 12.85
CA GLY A 213 3.20 -8.76 14.16
C GLY A 213 3.71 -7.65 15.05
#